data_AF-A0AA47NT68-F1
#
_entry.id   AF-A0AA47NT68-F1
#
_cell.length_a   1.000
_cell.length_b   1.000
_cell.length_c   1.000
_cell.angle_alpha   90.00
_cell.angle_beta   90.00
_cell.angle_gamma   90.00
#
_symmetry.space_group_name_H-M   'P 1'
#
loop_
_entity.id
_entity.type
_entity.pdbx_description
1 polymer ?
#
loop_
_entity_poly.entity_id
_entity_poly.type
_entity_poly.pdbx_seq_one_letter_code
_entity_poly.pdbx_strand_id
1 'polypeptide(L)' 'MPQLRTQAAQMLSMFGSTYLCEQLFSSMKMTKTSHRSRLTDEHLCSILRTSSALSLSPDIDELAPKKRCQVSGLNTE' A
#
# COMPACT_ATOMS: atom_id res chain seq x y z
N MET A 1 -13.84 -31.40 -6.94
CA MET A 1 -13.46 -31.44 -5.51
C MET A 1 -13.98 -30.21 -4.75
N PRO A 2 -15.29 -30.12 -4.47
CA PRO A 2 -15.89 -28.98 -3.76
C PRO A 2 -15.39 -28.81 -2.31
N GLN A 3 -15.11 -29.91 -1.62
CA GLN A 3 -14.63 -29.90 -0.23
C GLN A 3 -13.26 -29.22 -0.09
N LEU A 4 -12.34 -29.45 -1.04
CA LEU A 4 -11.02 -28.81 -1.06
C LEU A 4 -11.12 -27.28 -1.22
N ARG A 5 -12.05 -26.81 -2.05
CA ARG A 5 -12.29 -25.37 -2.23
C ARG A 5 -12.82 -24.73 -0.95
N THR A 6 -13.73 -25.38 -0.24
CA THR A 6 -14.26 -24.88 1.04
C THR A 6 -13.18 -24.82 2.11
N GLN A 7 -12.33 -25.85 2.22
CA GLN A 7 -11.20 -25.87 3.15
C GLN A 7 -10.18 -24.77 2.82
N ALA A 8 -9.84 -24.60 1.54
CA ALA A 8 -8.96 -23.52 1.10
C ALA A 8 -9.55 -22.14 1.41
N ALA A 9 -10.86 -21.92 1.17
CA ALA A 9 -11.54 -20.67 1.48
C ALA A 9 -11.58 -20.39 3.00
N GLN A 10 -11.80 -21.41 3.83
CA GLN A 10 -11.71 -21.29 5.30
C GLN A 10 -10.30 -20.92 5.75
N MET A 11 -9.29 -21.58 5.18
CA MET A 11 -7.89 -21.29 5.46
C MET A 11 -7.53 -19.84 5.04
N LEU A 12 -7.87 -19.45 3.81
CA LEU A 12 -7.74 -18.09 3.29
C LEU A 12 -8.53 -17.07 4.12
N SER A 13 -9.69 -17.41 4.66
CA SER A 13 -10.48 -16.51 5.51
C SER A 13 -9.87 -16.35 6.90
N MET A 14 -9.32 -17.42 7.49
CA MET A 14 -8.62 -17.36 8.77
C MET A 14 -7.30 -16.58 8.66
N PHE A 15 -6.60 -16.70 7.53
CA PHE A 15 -5.34 -15.98 7.29
C PHE A 15 -5.53 -14.63 6.61
N GLY A 16 -6.70 -14.36 6.02
CA GLY A 16 -6.95 -13.15 5.23
C GLY A 16 -6.93 -11.88 6.09
N SER A 17 -7.50 -11.95 7.29
CA SER A 17 -7.40 -10.85 8.27
C SER A 17 -5.98 -10.68 8.80
N THR A 18 -5.27 -11.79 9.06
CA THR A 18 -3.85 -11.75 9.46
C THR A 18 -2.98 -11.08 8.40
N TYR A 19 -3.13 -11.49 7.14
CA TYR A 19 -2.42 -10.89 6.01
C TYR A 19 -2.71 -9.39 5.91
N LEU A 20 -3.97 -8.97 6.01
CA LEU A 20 -4.32 -7.56 5.97
C LEU A 20 -3.67 -6.76 7.11
N CYS A 21 -3.65 -7.32 8.33
CA CYS A 21 -2.97 -6.72 9.48
C CYS A 21 -1.45 -6.63 9.26
N GLU A 22 -0.81 -7.68 8.75
CA GLU A 22 0.63 -7.69 8.46
C GLU A 22 1.00 -6.66 7.38
N GLN A 23 0.22 -6.59 6.30
CA GLN A 23 0.40 -5.59 5.24
C GLN A 23 0.23 -4.16 5.76
N LEU A 24 -0.74 -3.93 6.64
CA LEU A 24 -0.94 -2.65 7.32
C LEU A 24 0.26 -2.28 8.19
N PHE A 25 0.74 -3.18 9.05
CA PHE A 25 1.90 -2.95 9.90
C PHE A 25 3.18 -2.67 9.10
N SER A 26 3.40 -3.43 8.02
CA SER A 26 4.52 -3.21 7.11
C SER A 26 4.48 -1.80 6.49
N SER A 27 3.29 -1.38 6.02
CA SER A 27 3.08 -0.05 5.44
C SER A 27 3.27 1.08 6.46
N MET A 28 2.78 0.90 7.69
CA MET A 28 3.02 1.84 8.80
C MET A 28 4.51 1.98 9.13
N LYS A 29 5.24 0.85 9.17
CA LYS A 29 6.68 0.84 9.40
C LYS A 29 7.44 1.60 8.31
N MET A 30 7.09 1.39 7.04
CA MET A 30 7.70 2.10 5.91
C MET A 30 7.40 3.61 5.92
N THR A 31 6.21 3.97 6.38
CA THR A 31 5.77 5.37 6.45
C THR A 31 6.49 6.16 7.56
N LYS A 32 6.96 5.47 8.61
CA LYS A 32 7.73 6.03 9.71
C LYS A 32 9.21 6.06 9.32
N THR A 33 9.76 7.26 9.11
CA THR A 33 11.17 7.45 8.74
C THR A 33 11.94 8.13 9.88
N SER A 34 13.26 8.21 9.77
CA SER A 34 14.09 8.96 10.73
C SER A 34 13.63 10.43 10.86
N HIS A 35 13.21 11.04 9.75
CA HIS A 35 12.72 12.42 9.70
C HIS A 35 11.22 12.56 10.01
N ARG A 36 10.46 11.46 10.06
CA ARG A 36 9.01 11.45 10.33
C ARG A 36 8.64 10.31 11.27
N SER A 37 8.69 10.59 12.56
CA SER A 37 8.39 9.63 13.62
C SER A 37 6.89 9.56 13.99
N ARG A 38 6.08 10.57 13.62
CA ARG A 38 4.66 10.65 14.01
C ARG A 38 3.73 10.39 12.83
N LEU A 39 2.77 9.50 13.03
CA LEU A 39 1.65 9.25 12.11
C LEU A 39 0.42 10.02 12.62
N THR A 40 -0.22 10.77 11.74
CA THR A 40 -1.51 11.43 12.00
C THR A 40 -2.63 10.47 11.60
N ASP A 41 -3.85 10.79 12.03
CA ASP A 41 -5.04 10.05 11.64
C ASP A 41 -5.23 9.99 10.12
N GLU A 42 -5.01 11.11 9.43
CA GLU A 42 -5.04 11.19 7.97
C GLU A 42 -4.03 10.24 7.31
N HIS A 43 -2.83 10.11 7.88
CA HIS A 43 -1.83 9.17 7.40
C HIS A 43 -2.27 7.72 7.59
N LEU A 44 -2.87 7.41 8.74
CA LEU A 44 -3.37 6.06 9.02
C LEU A 44 -4.53 5.70 8.09
N CYS A 45 -5.46 6.62 7.85
CA CYS A 45 -6.58 6.44 6.92
C CYS A 45 -6.08 6.16 5.48
N SER A 46 -5.06 6.89 5.04
CA SER A 46 -4.43 6.68 3.74
C SER A 46 -3.76 5.30 3.64
N ILE A 47 -3.01 4.89 4.66
CA ILE A 47 -2.37 3.57 4.71
C ILE A 47 -3.43 2.47 4.68
N LEU A 48 -4.47 2.57 5.51
CA LEU A 48 -5.56 1.59 5.55
C LEU A 48 -6.21 1.43 4.17
N ARG A 49 -6.48 2.53 3.46
CA ARG A 49 -7.00 2.48 2.09
C ARG A 49 -6.06 1.73 1.15
N THR A 50 -4.76 2.01 1.20
CA THR A 50 -3.79 1.33 0.32
C THR A 50 -3.57 -0.14 0.67
N SER A 51 -3.54 -0.51 1.96
CA SER A 51 -3.29 -1.89 2.41
C SER A 51 -4.50 -2.81 2.25
N SER A 52 -5.72 -2.25 2.27
CA SER A 52 -6.98 -3.00 2.12
C SER A 52 -7.54 -3.01 0.71
N ALA A 53 -7.04 -2.16 -0.19
CA ALA A 53 -7.56 -2.09 -1.55
C ALA A 53 -7.17 -3.34 -2.36
N LEU A 54 -8.17 -4.18 -2.66
CA LEU A 54 -8.00 -5.32 -3.57
C LEU A 54 -7.80 -4.89 -5.04
N SER A 55 -8.26 -3.68 -5.41
CA SER A 55 -8.28 -3.21 -6.80
C SER A 55 -8.09 -1.69 -6.91
N LEU A 56 -7.05 -1.14 -6.28
CA LEU A 56 -6.63 0.24 -6.54
C LEU A 56 -5.61 0.26 -7.67
N SER A 57 -6.09 0.42 -8.89
CA SER A 57 -5.23 0.77 -10.03
C SER A 57 -5.06 2.29 -10.05
N PRO A 58 -3.84 2.84 -9.89
CA PRO A 58 -3.64 4.27 -10.07
C PRO A 58 -3.91 4.66 -11.52
N ASP A 59 -4.63 5.75 -11.73
CA ASP A 59 -4.77 6.36 -13.06
C ASP A 59 -3.43 7.01 -13.44
N ILE A 60 -2.63 6.27 -14.20
CA ILE A 60 -1.29 6.71 -14.60
C ILE A 60 -1.39 7.85 -15.60
N ASP A 61 -2.39 7.84 -16.48
CA ASP A 61 -2.57 8.86 -17.51
C ASP A 61 -2.95 10.21 -16.89
N GLU A 62 -3.76 10.20 -15.82
CA GLU A 62 -4.06 11.40 -15.04
C GLU A 62 -2.86 11.85 -14.17
N LEU A 63 -2.12 10.90 -13.59
CA LEU A 63 -1.05 11.19 -12.63
C LEU A 63 0.26 11.65 -13.31
N ALA A 64 0.59 11.09 -14.47
CA ALA A 64 1.81 11.40 -15.22
C ALA A 64 2.01 12.91 -15.49
N PRO A 65 1.03 13.66 -16.03
CA PRO A 65 1.20 15.09 -16.28
C PRO A 65 1.29 15.93 -14.99
N LYS A 66 0.78 15.43 -13.85
CA LYS A 66 0.81 16.13 -12.55
C LYS A 66 2.12 15.94 -11.79
N LYS A 67 2.98 15.00 -12.20
CA LYS A 67 4.27 14.80 -11.54
C LYS A 67 5.20 15.98 -11.78
N ARG A 68 5.71 16.57 -10.69
CA ARG A 68 6.85 17.50 -10.75
C ARG A 68 8.14 16.70 -10.68
N CYS A 69 8.81 16.54 -11.82
CA CYS A 69 10.12 15.89 -11.89
C CYS A 69 11.21 16.87 -11.43
N GLN A 70 12.06 16.43 -10.51
CA GLN A 70 13.29 17.14 -10.19
C GLN A 70 14.33 16.74 -11.24
N VAL A 71 14.52 17.58 -12.26
CA VAL A 71 15.49 17.32 -13.32
C VAL A 71 16.88 17.57 -12.74
N SER A 72 17.69 16.53 -12.61
CA SER A 72 19.12 16.68 -12.31
C SER A 72 19.75 17.51 -13.42
N GLY A 73 20.38 18.63 -13.06
CA GLY A 73 21.00 19.52 -14.02
C GLY A 73 21.99 18.76 -14.90
N LEU A 74 21.79 18.83 -16.21
CA LEU A 74 22.81 18.42 -17.17
C LEU A 74 23.94 19.44 -17.03
N ASN A 75 25.04 19.04 -16.39
CA ASN A 75 26.29 19.81 -16.46
C ASN A 75 26.72 19.79 -17.93
N THR A 76 26.30 20.82 -18.67
CA THR A 76 26.89 21.14 -19.96
C THR A 76 28.12 21.98 -19.62
N GLU A 77 29.25 21.53 -20.14
CA GLU A 77 30.64 21.92 -19.87
C GLU A 77 30.90 23.40 -19.63
#